data_AF-A0A1Y3MLV9-F1
#
_entry.id   AF-A0A1Y3MLV9-F1
#
_cell.length_a   1.000
_cell.length_b   1.000
_cell.length_c   1.000
_cell.angle_alpha   90.00
_cell.angle_beta   90.00
_cell.angle_gamma   90.00
#
_symmetry.space_group_name_H-M   'P 1'
#
loop_
_entity.id
_entity.type
_entity.pdbx_description
1 polymer ?
#
loop_
_entity_poly.entity_id
_entity_poly.type
_entity_poly.pdbx_seq_one_letter_code
_entity_poly.pdbx_strand_id
1 'polypeptide(L)'
;MVLECAALFINSNYAIDAKLNPTKDAIAIEGSDSPYTNIIAIRKGDENRKEIKELVEVLHSKEIQDFIKKEYKGAVLPVSE
;
A
#
# COMPACT_ATOMS: atom_id res chain seq x y z
N MET A 1 9.60 14.90 -19.59
CA MET A 1 10.43 14.76 -18.37
C MET A 1 11.58 13.84 -18.74
N VAL A 2 12.76 14.40 -19.01
CA VAL A 2 13.95 13.58 -19.30
C VAL A 2 14.56 13.23 -17.95
N LEU A 3 14.55 11.95 -17.61
CA LEU A 3 15.09 11.44 -16.35
C LEU A 3 16.60 11.22 -16.52
N GLU A 4 17.42 12.10 -15.91
CA GLU A 4 18.89 12.06 -15.93
C GLU A 4 19.47 11.23 -14.77
N CYS A 5 19.09 9.96 -14.64
CA CYS A 5 19.67 9.08 -13.61
C CYS A 5 19.58 7.61 -14.04
N ALA A 6 20.55 6.80 -13.61
CA ALA A 6 20.66 5.40 -14.00
C ALA A 6 19.58 4.51 -13.36
N ALA A 7 19.10 4.86 -12.16
CA ALA A 7 17.98 4.21 -11.48
C ALA A 7 17.36 5.17 -10.45
N LEU A 8 16.11 4.91 -10.07
CA LEU A 8 15.38 5.64 -9.03
C LEU A 8 14.72 4.66 -8.07
N PHE A 9 14.66 5.04 -6.80
CA PHE A 9 13.83 4.40 -5.79
C PHE A 9 12.57 5.23 -5.60
N ILE A 10 11.42 4.66 -5.92
CA ILE A 10 10.13 5.37 -5.96
C ILE A 10 9.15 4.59 -5.09
N ASN A 11 8.41 5.28 -4.21
CA ASN A 11 7.33 4.63 -3.47
C ASN A 11 6.24 4.14 -4.43
N SER A 12 5.68 2.96 -4.16
CA SER A 12 4.73 2.30 -5.06
C SER A 12 3.50 3.15 -5.38
N ASN A 13 3.03 4.00 -4.45
CA ASN A 13 1.90 4.89 -4.69
C ASN A 13 2.20 5.89 -5.83
N TYR A 14 3.38 6.52 -5.82
CA TYR A 14 3.77 7.46 -6.89
C TYR A 14 4.01 6.76 -8.22
N ALA A 15 4.58 5.56 -8.19
CA ALA A 15 4.78 4.76 -9.39
C ALA A 15 3.43 4.40 -10.05
N ILE A 16 2.46 3.95 -9.26
CA ILE A 16 1.10 3.60 -9.73
C ILE A 16 0.39 4.83 -10.31
N ASP A 17 0.47 5.99 -9.65
CA ASP A 17 -0.11 7.24 -10.14
C ASP A 17 0.50 7.67 -11.48
N ALA A 18 1.82 7.47 -11.64
CA ALA A 18 2.57 7.67 -12.87
C ALA A 18 2.33 6.58 -13.94
N LYS A 19 1.39 5.65 -13.70
CA LYS A 19 1.03 4.53 -14.58
C LYS A 19 2.13 3.48 -14.79
N LEU A 20 3.09 3.43 -13.87
CA LEU A 20 4.06 2.34 -13.79
C LEU A 20 3.48 1.18 -12.97
N ASN A 21 3.85 -0.05 -13.34
CA ASN A 21 3.52 -1.26 -12.60
C ASN A 21 4.77 -1.75 -11.83
N PRO A 22 4.81 -1.60 -10.49
CA PRO A 22 5.97 -2.02 -9.70
C PRO A 22 6.38 -3.48 -9.88
N THR A 23 5.45 -4.41 -10.14
CA THR A 23 5.77 -5.84 -10.29
C THR A 23 6.31 -6.22 -11.67
N LYS A 24 6.28 -5.28 -12.64
CA LYS A 24 6.73 -5.52 -14.02
C LYS A 24 7.83 -4.57 -14.48
N ASP A 25 7.72 -3.30 -14.09
CA ASP A 25 8.57 -2.23 -14.61
C ASP A 25 9.77 -1.95 -13.69
N ALA A 26 9.74 -2.41 -12.44
CA ALA A 26 10.85 -2.25 -11.53
C ALA A 26 11.98 -3.23 -11.87
N ILE A 27 13.22 -2.72 -11.91
CA ILE A 27 14.43 -3.55 -12.08
C ILE A 27 14.75 -4.38 -10.82
N ALA A 28 14.24 -3.95 -9.67
CA ALA A 28 14.29 -4.64 -8.39
C ALA A 28 13.10 -4.20 -7.54
N ILE A 29 12.52 -5.10 -6.75
CA ILE A 29 11.40 -4.83 -5.85
C ILE A 29 11.72 -5.38 -4.46
N GLU A 30 11.26 -4.68 -3.42
CA GLU A 30 11.36 -5.17 -2.05
C GLU A 30 10.52 -6.45 -1.87
N GLY A 31 10.98 -7.35 -0.99
CA GLY A 31 10.24 -8.56 -0.65
C GLY A 31 8.94 -8.25 0.10
N SER A 32 8.06 -9.25 0.20
CA SER A 32 6.78 -9.12 0.90
C SER A 32 6.91 -9.06 2.43
N ASP A 33 8.05 -9.48 2.98
CA ASP A 33 8.37 -9.35 4.40
C ASP A 33 9.13 -8.04 4.61
N SER A 34 8.41 -6.99 5.01
CA SER A 34 8.91 -5.62 5.05
C SER A 34 8.36 -4.87 6.27
N PRO A 35 9.18 -4.03 6.95
CA PRO A 35 8.74 -3.22 8.07
C PRO A 35 7.87 -2.01 7.67
N TYR A 36 7.52 -1.85 6.39
CA TYR A 36 6.88 -0.63 5.84
C TYR A 36 5.37 -0.75 5.60
N THR A 37 4.64 -1.48 6.45
CA THR A 37 3.17 -1.52 6.40
C THR A 37 2.59 -0.11 6.58
N ASN A 38 1.70 0.29 5.67
CA ASN A 38 0.98 1.57 5.80
C ASN A 38 -0.06 1.45 6.92
N ILE A 39 -0.16 2.47 7.77
CA ILE A 39 -1.01 2.47 8.97
C ILE A 39 -2.11 3.52 8.92
N ILE A 40 -3.17 3.29 9.69
CA ILE A 40 -4.14 4.33 10.05
C ILE A 40 -3.62 5.04 11.30
N ALA A 41 -3.28 6.32 11.16
CA ALA A 41 -2.87 7.17 12.28
C ALA A 41 -4.06 7.96 12.83
N ILE A 42 -4.19 8.00 14.15
CA ILE A 42 -5.23 8.74 14.87
C ILE A 42 -4.61 9.65 15.93
N ARG A 43 -5.38 10.63 16.40
CA ARG A 43 -4.95 11.45 17.54
C ARG A 43 -5.00 10.64 18.82
N LYS A 44 -4.10 10.95 19.75
CA LYS A 44 -4.13 10.39 21.11
C LYS A 44 -5.48 10.68 21.79
N GLY A 45 -6.09 9.67 22.39
CA GLY A 45 -7.41 9.75 23.02
C GLY A 45 -8.57 9.32 22.12
N ASP A 46 -8.36 9.17 20.81
CA ASP A 46 -9.40 8.75 19.87
C ASP A 46 -9.42 7.22 19.63
N GLU A 47 -8.58 6.44 20.33
CA GLU A 47 -8.35 5.00 20.09
C GLU A 47 -9.60 4.14 20.26
N ASN A 48 -10.57 4.65 21.03
CA ASN A 48 -11.79 3.93 21.35
C ASN A 48 -13.04 4.43 20.61
N ARG A 49 -12.89 5.40 19.70
CA ARG A 49 -14.00 5.87 18.87
C ARG A 49 -14.52 4.74 18.00
N LYS A 50 -15.84 4.55 18.02
CA LYS A 50 -16.51 3.42 17.36
C LYS A 50 -16.24 3.42 15.85
N GLU A 51 -16.35 4.58 15.24
CA GLU A 51 -16.13 4.79 13.80
C GLU A 51 -14.70 4.49 13.35
N ILE A 52 -13.69 4.66 14.22
CA ILE A 52 -12.30 4.30 13.91
C ILE A 52 -12.14 2.78 13.91
N LYS A 53 -12.74 2.09 14.89
CA LYS A 53 -12.72 0.63 14.97
C LYS A 53 -13.43 0.00 13.77
N GLU A 54 -14.61 0.50 13.44
CA GLU A 54 -15.37 0.06 12.26
C GLU A 54 -14.57 0.27 10.96
N LEU A 55 -13.87 1.40 10.80
CA LEU A 55 -13.01 1.64 9.65
C LEU A 55 -11.89 0.60 9.54
N VAL A 56 -11.19 0.30 10.64
CA VAL A 56 -10.11 -0.71 10.65
C VAL A 56 -10.67 -2.10 10.31
N GLU A 57 -11.82 -2.48 10.88
CA GLU A 57 -12.49 -3.75 10.57
C GLU A 57 -12.85 -3.86 9.07
N VAL A 58 -13.37 -2.79 8.47
CA VAL A 58 -13.68 -2.77 7.04
C VAL A 58 -12.42 -2.88 6.19
N LEU A 59 -11.35 -2.16 6.54
CA LEU A 59 -10.08 -2.21 5.80
C LEU A 59 -9.40 -3.58 5.86
N HIS A 60 -9.58 -4.32 6.96
CA HIS A 60 -9.11 -5.70 7.11
C HIS A 60 -10.11 -6.75 6.58
N SER A 61 -11.29 -6.35 6.10
CA SER A 61 -12.29 -7.29 5.60
C SER A 61 -11.81 -8.04 4.35
N LYS A 62 -12.27 -9.29 4.20
CA LYS A 62 -11.95 -10.11 3.02
C LYS A 62 -12.29 -9.41 1.70
N GLU A 63 -13.40 -8.67 1.68
CA GLU A 63 -13.84 -7.92 0.50
C GLU A 63 -12.79 -6.89 0.07
N ILE A 64 -12.29 -6.08 1.01
CA ILE A 64 -11.28 -5.07 0.73
C ILE A 64 -9.92 -5.71 0.39
N GLN A 65 -9.53 -6.77 1.10
CA GLN A 65 -8.30 -7.49 0.77
C GLN A 65 -8.32 -8.09 -0.64
N ASP A 66 -9.46 -8.67 -1.05
CA ASP A 66 -9.63 -9.25 -2.38
C ASP A 66 -9.68 -8.15 -3.47
N PHE A 67 -10.30 -7.01 -3.16
CA PHE A 67 -10.23 -5.81 -4.01
C PHE A 67 -8.79 -5.35 -4.24
N ILE A 68 -7.99 -5.20 -3.17
CA ILE A 68 -6.59 -4.76 -3.25
C ILE A 68 -5.78 -5.70 -4.15
N LYS A 69 -5.90 -7.02 -3.93
CA LYS A 69 -5.19 -8.03 -4.74
C LYS A 69 -5.56 -7.94 -6.22
N LYS A 70 -6.84 -7.74 -6.54
CA LYS A 70 -7.34 -7.65 -7.91
C LYS A 70 -6.91 -6.35 -8.60
N GLU A 71 -7.09 -5.22 -7.92
CA GLU A 71 -6.86 -3.90 -8.50
C GLU A 71 -5.37 -3.65 -8.73
N TYR A 72 -4.56 -3.90 -7.72
CA TYR A 72 -3.13 -3.57 -7.74
C TYR A 72 -2.24 -4.73 -8.21
N LYS A 73 -2.81 -5.93 -8.45
CA LYS A 73 -2.11 -7.08 -9.07
C LYS A 73 -0.77 -7.40 -8.41
N GLY A 74 -0.72 -7.33 -7.08
CA GLY A 74 0.46 -7.61 -6.27
C GLY A 74 1.41 -6.41 -6.04
N ALA A 75 1.16 -5.25 -6.66
CA ALA A 75 1.91 -4.02 -6.37
C ALA A 75 1.55 -3.41 -5.00
N VAL A 76 0.39 -3.76 -4.46
CA VAL A 76 -0.05 -3.47 -3.09
C VAL A 76 -0.46 -4.79 -2.46
N LEU A 77 0.04 -5.04 -1.25
CA LEU A 77 -0.23 -6.26 -0.50
C LEU A 77 -1.10 -5.91 0.72
N PRO A 78 -2.25 -6.58 0.91
CA PRO A 78 -3.05 -6.38 2.12
C PRO A 78 -2.38 -7.06 3.33
N VAL A 79 -2.63 -6.52 4.51
CA VAL A 79 -2.26 -7.09 5.81
C VAL A 79 -3.51 -7.51 6.58
N SER A 80 -3.34 -8.44 7.52
CA SER A 80 -4.42 -8.97 8.34
C SER A 80 -4.37 -8.49 9.80
N GLU A 81 -3.25 -7.89 10.20
CA GLU A 81 -2.96 -7.39 11.56
C GLU A 81 -2.10 -6.13 11.52
#